data_AF-A0A534MET2-F1
#
_entry.id   AF-A0A534MET2-F1
#
_cell.length_a   1.000
_cell.length_b   1.000
_cell.length_c   1.000
_cell.angle_alpha   90.00
_cell.angle_beta   90.00
_cell.angle_gamma   90.00
#
_symmetry.space_group_name_H-M   'P 1'
#
loop_
_entity.id
_entity.type
_entity.pdbx_description
1 polymer ?
#
loop_
_entity_poly.entity_id
_entity_poly.type
_entity_poly.pdbx_seq_one_letter_code
_entity_poly.pdbx_strand_id
1 'polypeptide(L)'
;MADIDPVQLAVVLLVAGFFSVWYYAALVYSRRLARRIGTELKRAVVGLGGTSKIQWFGTTAFRMTTEGANPPFREFSITVTLRPREMPINWAIATAQGRRDAALVEASLRKDPRIGFELVDPQTRVGRRRS
;
A
#
# COMPACT_ATOMS: atom_id res chain seq x y z
N MET A 1 -9.78 31.76 34.65
CA MET A 1 -8.84 30.62 34.55
C MET A 1 -9.68 29.38 34.74
N ALA A 2 -9.71 28.45 33.79
CA ALA A 2 -10.46 27.21 33.99
C ALA A 2 -9.82 26.42 35.13
N ASP A 3 -10.56 26.14 36.20
CA ASP A 3 -10.15 25.19 37.24
C ASP A 3 -10.15 23.79 36.62
N ILE A 4 -9.01 23.41 36.03
CA ILE A 4 -8.85 22.08 35.45
C ILE A 4 -8.59 21.12 36.61
N ASP A 5 -9.56 20.25 36.88
CA ASP A 5 -9.42 19.14 37.83
C ASP A 5 -8.20 18.29 37.42
N PRO A 6 -7.28 17.97 38.36
CA PRO A 6 -6.15 17.07 38.10
C PRO A 6 -6.54 15.76 37.40
N VAL A 7 -7.73 15.23 37.67
CA VAL A 7 -8.26 14.03 37.01
C VAL A 7 -8.53 14.30 35.52
N GLN A 8 -9.15 15.43 35.18
CA GLN A 8 -9.40 15.81 33.78
C GLN A 8 -8.09 16.01 33.02
N LEU A 9 -7.10 16.65 33.63
CA LEU A 9 -5.78 16.83 33.03
C LEU A 9 -5.08 15.49 32.79
N ALA A 10 -5.13 14.57 33.76
CA ALA A 10 -4.56 13.23 33.60
C ALA A 10 -5.22 12.44 32.45
N VAL A 11 -6.55 12.52 32.31
CA VAL A 11 -7.28 11.87 31.21
C VAL A 11 -6.86 12.45 29.86
N VAL A 12 -6.80 13.78 29.74
CA VAL A 12 -6.38 14.44 28.49
C VAL A 12 -4.96 14.04 28.09
N LEU A 13 -4.02 14.03 29.05
CA LEU A 13 -2.64 13.62 28.79
C LEU A 13 -2.53 12.15 28.39
N LEU A 14 -3.30 11.26 29.02
CA LEU A 14 -3.34 9.85 28.66
C LEU A 14 -3.85 9.65 27.24
N VAL A 15 -4.96 10.30 26.88
CA VAL A 15 -5.53 10.21 25.53
C VAL A 15 -4.56 10.79 24.51
N ALA A 16 -4.04 12.00 24.73
CA ALA A 16 -3.08 12.63 23.84
C ALA A 16 -1.82 11.76 23.66
N GLY A 17 -1.26 11.27 24.76
CA GLY A 17 -0.11 10.37 24.76
C GLY A 17 -0.37 9.09 23.96
N PHE A 18 -1.52 8.46 24.15
CA PHE A 18 -1.93 7.28 23.39
C PHE A 18 -1.96 7.56 21.88
N PHE A 19 -2.62 8.62 21.45
CA PHE A 19 -2.72 8.99 20.02
C PHE A 19 -1.34 9.35 19.44
N SER A 20 -0.49 10.06 20.19
CA SER A 20 0.86 10.39 19.75
C SER A 20 1.74 9.15 19.59
N VAL A 21 1.73 8.24 20.58
CA VAL A 21 2.49 6.99 20.52
C VAL A 21 1.99 6.10 19.37
N TRP A 22 0.67 5.96 19.22
CA TRP A 22 0.07 5.20 18.13
C TRP A 22 0.50 5.76 16.78
N TYR A 23 0.33 7.06 16.57
CA TYR A 23 0.67 7.73 15.31
C TYR A 23 2.12 7.48 14.94
N TYR A 24 3.05 7.69 15.88
CA TYR A 24 4.46 7.49 15.65
C TYR A 24 4.81 6.03 15.35
N ALA A 25 4.27 5.09 16.15
CA ALA A 25 4.48 3.66 15.94
C ALA A 25 3.96 3.20 14.57
N ALA A 26 2.75 3.63 14.20
CA ALA A 26 2.12 3.29 12.92
C ALA A 26 2.86 3.91 11.72
N LEU A 27 3.38 5.13 11.86
CA LEU A 27 4.21 5.79 10.86
C LEU A 27 5.50 5.00 10.61
N VAL A 28 6.21 4.63 11.69
CA VAL A 28 7.45 3.84 11.61
C VAL A 28 7.18 2.46 11.01
N TYR A 29 6.13 1.79 11.46
CA TYR A 29 5.72 0.49 10.94
C TYR A 29 5.41 0.54 9.43
N SER A 30 4.59 1.52 9.01
CA SER A 30 4.18 1.66 7.60
C SER A 30 5.37 1.93 6.70
N ARG A 31 6.32 2.76 7.14
CA ARG A 31 7.58 3.02 6.40
C ARG A 31 8.46 1.77 6.29
N ARG A 32 8.59 0.99 7.37
CA ARG A 32 9.36 -0.26 7.35
C ARG A 32 8.71 -1.28 6.41
N LEU A 33 7.39 -1.40 6.45
CA LEU A 33 6.64 -2.28 5.57
C LEU A 33 6.80 -1.88 4.10
N ALA A 34 6.64 -0.60 3.78
CA ALA A 34 6.81 -0.08 2.42
C ALA A 34 8.21 -0.36 1.86
N ARG A 35 9.26 -0.12 2.66
CA ARG A 35 10.65 -0.41 2.26
C ARG A 35 10.90 -1.90 2.08
N ARG A 36 10.37 -2.74 2.97
CA ARG A 36 10.52 -4.20 2.87
C ARG A 36 9.87 -4.70 1.59
N ILE A 37 8.61 -4.35 1.34
CA ILE A 37 7.89 -4.74 0.12
C ILE A 37 8.60 -4.19 -1.11
N GLY A 38 9.01 -2.92 -1.10
CA GLY A 38 9.73 -2.32 -2.21
C GLY A 38 11.06 -3.02 -2.50
N THR A 39 11.79 -3.46 -1.47
CA THR A 39 13.04 -4.19 -1.66
C THR A 39 12.82 -5.58 -2.26
N GLU A 40 11.83 -6.33 -1.76
CA GLU A 40 11.50 -7.65 -2.30
C GLU A 40 11.00 -7.55 -3.75
N LEU A 41 10.13 -6.58 -4.04
CA LEU A 41 9.64 -6.35 -5.40
C LEU A 41 10.74 -5.90 -6.34
N LYS A 42 11.64 -5.01 -5.90
CA LYS A 42 12.78 -4.59 -6.72
C LYS A 42 13.63 -5.79 -7.14
N ARG A 43 13.88 -6.75 -6.24
CA ARG A 43 14.63 -7.97 -6.58
C ARG A 43 13.92 -8.80 -7.65
N ALA A 44 12.61 -9.01 -7.48
CA ALA A 44 11.80 -9.75 -8.46
C ALA A 44 11.79 -9.05 -9.83
N VAL A 45 11.64 -7.73 -9.83
CA VAL A 45 11.56 -6.90 -11.04
C VAL A 45 12.90 -6.81 -11.76
N VAL A 46 14.02 -6.70 -11.05
CA VAL A 46 15.36 -6.73 -11.67
C VAL A 46 15.61 -8.06 -12.38
N GLY A 47 15.05 -9.17 -11.88
CA GLY A 47 15.09 -10.47 -12.54
C GLY A 47 14.40 -10.50 -13.91
N LEU A 48 13.48 -9.58 -14.18
CA LEU A 48 12.83 -9.45 -15.50
C LEU A 48 13.74 -8.80 -16.55
N GLY A 49 14.92 -8.29 -16.17
CA GLY A 49 15.83 -7.58 -17.06
C GLY A 49 15.36 -6.16 -17.41
N GLY A 50 16.11 -5.45 -18.26
CA GLY A 50 15.78 -4.09 -18.67
C GLY A 50 16.13 -3.02 -17.64
N THR A 51 15.55 -1.82 -17.78
CA THR A 51 15.78 -0.68 -16.89
C THR A 51 14.58 -0.46 -15.97
N SER A 52 14.78 -0.63 -14.66
CA SER A 52 13.74 -0.41 -13.66
C SER A 52 13.82 1.00 -13.06
N LYS A 53 12.68 1.70 -13.02
CA LYS A 53 12.49 3.01 -12.40
C LYS A 53 11.50 2.87 -11.24
N ILE A 54 11.77 3.54 -10.13
CA ILE A 54 10.89 3.55 -8.95
C ILE A 54 10.37 4.97 -8.76
N GLN A 55 9.05 5.13 -8.70
CA GLN A 55 8.37 6.38 -8.42
C GLN A 55 7.57 6.26 -7.12
N TRP A 56 7.85 7.12 -6.15
CA TRP A 56 7.13 7.15 -4.86
C TRP A 56 5.97 8.15 -4.92
N PHE A 57 4.81 7.74 -4.40
CA PHE A 57 3.62 8.57 -4.22
C PHE A 57 3.35 8.69 -2.72
N GLY A 58 3.96 9.69 -2.09
CA GLY A 58 3.96 9.84 -0.64
C GLY A 58 4.81 8.78 0.06
N THR A 59 4.37 8.35 1.25
CA THR A 59 5.14 7.44 2.12
C THR A 59 4.75 5.97 1.99
N THR A 60 3.57 5.68 1.43
CA THR A 60 2.92 4.37 1.49
C THR A 60 2.48 3.83 0.12
N ALA A 61 2.68 4.59 -0.95
CA ALA A 61 2.43 4.12 -2.31
C ALA A 61 3.67 4.33 -3.19
N PHE A 62 3.91 3.38 -4.09
CA PHE A 62 4.98 3.48 -5.07
C PHE A 62 4.65 2.67 -6.31
N ARG A 63 5.26 3.04 -7.43
CA ARG A 63 5.24 2.32 -8.69
C ARG A 63 6.65 1.94 -9.09
N MET A 64 6.84 0.70 -9.52
CA MET A 64 8.06 0.26 -10.18
C MET A 64 7.73 -0.11 -11.62
N THR A 65 8.38 0.55 -12.57
CA THR A 65 8.20 0.30 -14.00
C THR A 65 9.51 -0.20 -14.57
N THR A 66 9.45 -1.23 -15.40
CA THR A 66 10.60 -1.82 -16.08
C THR A 66 10.36 -1.79 -17.57
N GLU A 67 11.17 -0.98 -18.23
CA GLU A 67 11.18 -0.83 -19.69
C GLU A 67 12.21 -1.82 -20.28
N GLY A 68 11.85 -2.47 -21.38
CA GLY A 68 12.76 -3.38 -22.08
C GLY A 68 13.00 -4.70 -21.32
N ALA A 69 11.98 -5.21 -20.64
CA ALA A 69 12.03 -6.50 -19.97
C ALA A 69 12.38 -7.64 -20.94
N ASN A 70 12.94 -8.73 -20.43
CA ASN A 70 13.24 -9.93 -21.19
C ASN A 70 11.96 -10.55 -21.78
N PRO A 71 12.05 -11.21 -22.95
CA PRO A 71 10.92 -11.94 -23.52
C PRO A 71 10.29 -12.90 -22.48
N PRO A 72 8.95 -13.00 -22.39
CA PRO A 72 7.95 -12.53 -23.37
C PRO A 72 7.47 -11.09 -23.16
N PHE A 73 7.94 -10.39 -22.12
CA PHE A 73 7.45 -9.06 -21.75
C PHE A 73 8.17 -7.94 -22.51
N ARG A 74 7.44 -6.87 -22.80
CA ARG A 74 7.95 -5.59 -23.33
C ARG A 74 8.15 -4.59 -22.20
N GLU A 75 7.14 -4.50 -21.33
CA GLU A 75 7.10 -3.60 -20.19
C GLU A 75 6.44 -4.32 -19.02
N PHE A 76 6.91 -4.03 -17.81
CA PHE A 76 6.32 -4.53 -16.58
C PHE A 76 6.16 -3.38 -15.58
N SER A 77 4.98 -3.26 -14.99
CA SER A 77 4.59 -2.21 -14.06
C SER A 77 3.99 -2.87 -12.82
N ILE A 78 4.47 -2.48 -11.64
CA ILE A 78 3.85 -2.84 -10.38
C ILE A 78 3.59 -1.58 -9.55
N THR A 79 2.32 -1.34 -9.25
CA THR A 79 1.89 -0.23 -8.39
C THR A 79 1.39 -0.78 -7.07
N VAL A 80 2.05 -0.43 -5.97
CA VAL A 80 1.67 -0.84 -4.62
C VAL A 80 1.09 0.36 -3.88
N THR A 81 -0.06 0.15 -3.23
CA THR A 81 -0.69 1.13 -2.35
C THR A 81 -0.96 0.47 -1.01
N LEU A 82 -0.26 0.92 0.03
CA LEU A 82 -0.49 0.48 1.40
C LEU A 82 -1.53 1.37 2.07
N ARG A 83 -2.38 0.74 2.88
CA ARG A 83 -3.37 1.45 3.69
C ARG A 83 -2.70 2.34 4.74
N PRO A 84 -3.19 3.58 4.94
CA PRO A 84 -2.78 4.41 6.08
C PRO A 84 -3.15 3.75 7.43
N ARG A 85 -2.20 3.72 8.37
CA ARG A 85 -2.37 3.12 9.71
C ARG A 85 -2.21 4.15 10.86
N GLU A 86 -1.85 5.37 10.51
CA GLU A 86 -1.40 6.44 11.40
C GLU A 86 -2.50 6.94 12.34
N MET A 87 -3.75 6.98 11.87
CA MET A 87 -4.90 7.41 12.65
C MET A 87 -5.66 6.18 13.15
N PRO A 88 -5.69 5.88 14.47
CA PRO A 88 -6.22 4.62 15.00
C PRO A 88 -7.70 4.44 14.68
N ILE A 89 -8.50 5.51 14.80
CA ILE A 89 -9.93 5.49 14.48
C ILE A 89 -10.16 5.19 13.00
N ASN A 90 -9.48 5.92 12.10
CA ASN A 90 -9.60 5.69 10.66
C ASN A 90 -9.10 4.30 10.25
N TRP A 91 -8.05 3.81 10.90
CA TRP A 91 -7.53 2.46 10.68
C TRP A 91 -8.54 1.40 11.11
N ALA A 92 -9.19 1.56 12.26
CA ALA A 92 -10.23 0.64 12.75
C ALA A 92 -11.43 0.61 11.80
N ILE A 93 -11.94 1.79 11.38
CA ILE A 93 -13.04 1.91 10.42
C ILE A 93 -12.66 1.28 9.07
N ALA A 94 -11.48 1.61 8.53
CA ALA A 94 -10.99 1.06 7.28
C ALA A 94 -10.86 -0.47 7.33
N THR A 95 -10.46 -1.00 8.49
CA THR A 95 -10.33 -2.45 8.77
C THR A 95 -11.69 -3.12 8.82
N ALA A 96 -12.66 -2.54 9.51
CA ALA A 96 -14.04 -3.00 9.52
C ALA A 96 -14.68 -2.98 8.11
N GLN A 97 -14.35 -1.98 7.29
CA GLN A 97 -14.78 -1.89 5.88
C GLN A 97 -14.04 -2.86 4.94
N GLY A 98 -13.13 -3.69 5.44
CA GLY A 98 -12.41 -4.66 4.62
C GLY A 98 -11.44 -4.04 3.61
N ARG A 99 -11.02 -2.78 3.78
CA ARG A 99 -9.94 -2.21 2.95
C ARG A 99 -8.71 -3.12 3.08
N ARG A 100 -7.84 -3.21 2.09
CA ARG A 100 -6.57 -3.96 2.23
C ARG A 100 -5.47 -3.19 1.52
N ASP A 101 -4.24 -3.56 1.81
CA ASP A 101 -3.13 -3.16 0.97
C ASP A 101 -3.37 -3.76 -0.43
N ALA A 102 -3.03 -3.03 -1.48
CA ALA A 102 -3.27 -3.44 -2.86
C ALA A 102 -1.98 -3.36 -3.68
N ALA A 103 -1.82 -4.33 -4.58
CA ALA A 103 -0.80 -4.30 -5.61
C ALA A 103 -1.49 -4.51 -6.96
N LEU A 104 -1.21 -3.62 -7.90
CA LEU A 104 -1.61 -3.74 -9.30
C LEU A 104 -0.37 -4.16 -10.07
N VAL A 105 -0.48 -5.28 -10.78
CA VAL A 105 0.58 -5.80 -11.65
C VAL A 105 0.10 -5.71 -13.08
N GLU A 106 0.87 -5.03 -13.91
CA GLU A 106 0.61 -4.83 -15.32
C GLU A 106 1.82 -5.32 -16.09
N ALA A 107 1.59 -6.13 -17.11
CA ALA A 107 2.65 -6.64 -17.97
C ALA A 107 2.20 -6.55 -19.41
N SER A 108 2.97 -5.85 -20.23
CA SER A 108 2.76 -5.74 -21.66
C SER A 108 3.58 -6.83 -22.34
N LEU A 109 2.94 -7.65 -23.19
CA LEU A 109 3.64 -8.66 -23.97
C LEU A 109 4.26 -8.04 -25.23
N ARG A 110 5.36 -8.62 -25.73
CA ARG A 110 5.96 -8.21 -27.00
C ARG A 110 5.11 -8.58 -28.21
N LYS A 111 4.30 -9.63 -28.09
CA LYS A 111 3.43 -10.15 -29.13
C LYS A 111 2.01 -10.20 -28.60
N ASP A 112 1.06 -9.76 -29.40
CA ASP A 112 -0.34 -9.78 -29.02
C ASP A 112 -0.83 -11.22 -28.77
N PRO A 113 -1.43 -11.48 -27.60
CA PRO A 113 -2.01 -12.77 -27.31
C PRO A 113 -3.23 -12.98 -28.21
N ARG A 114 -3.41 -14.21 -28.72
CA ARG A 114 -4.57 -14.58 -29.54
C ARG A 114 -5.85 -14.81 -28.73
N ILE A 115 -5.73 -14.73 -27.40
CA ILE A 115 -6.80 -14.98 -26.43
C ILE A 115 -6.83 -13.82 -25.42
N GLY A 116 -8.04 -13.41 -25.05
CA GLY A 116 -8.27 -12.45 -23.97
C GLY A 116 -9.20 -13.09 -22.96
N PHE A 117 -8.83 -13.04 -21.68
CA PHE A 117 -9.68 -13.50 -20.59
C PHE A 117 -9.46 -12.62 -19.38
N GLU A 118 -10.52 -12.39 -18.61
CA GLU A 118 -10.50 -11.66 -17.35
C GLU A 118 -10.89 -12.64 -16.25
N LEU A 119 -10.02 -12.83 -15.27
CA LEU A 119 -10.31 -13.61 -14.07
C LEU A 119 -10.49 -12.65 -12.91
N VAL A 120 -11.68 -12.62 -12.34
CA VAL A 120 -12.01 -11.76 -11.21
C VAL A 120 -12.45 -12.63 -10.04
N ASP A 121 -11.83 -12.43 -8.89
CA ASP A 121 -12.29 -13.06 -7.64
C ASP A 121 -13.57 -12.35 -7.15
N PRO A 122 -14.71 -13.06 -7.02
CA PRO A 122 -15.98 -12.49 -6.56
C PRO A 122 -15.90 -11.85 -5.17
N GLN A 123 -14.98 -12.29 -4.32
CA GLN A 123 -14.80 -11.76 -2.97
C GLN A 123 -14.03 -10.43 -2.96
N THR A 124 -13.33 -10.10 -4.05
CA THR A 124 -12.65 -8.81 -4.18
C THR A 124 -13.63 -7.69 -4.47
N ARG A 125 -13.23 -6.46 -4.15
CA ARG A 125 -14.04 -5.26 -4.43
C ARG A 125 -14.31 -5.07 -5.93
N VAL A 126 -13.41 -5.56 -6.78
CA VAL A 126 -13.57 -5.53 -8.24
C VAL A 126 -14.65 -6.53 -8.67
N GLY A 127 -14.64 -7.74 -8.10
CA GLY A 127 -15.67 -8.76 -8.32
C GLY A 127 -17.07 -8.29 -7.91
N ARG A 128 -17.21 -7.74 -6.70
CA ARG A 128 -18.51 -7.25 -6.18
C ARG A 128 -19.11 -6.06 -6.94
N ARG A 129 -18.32 -5.31 -7.72
CA ARG A 129 -18.84 -4.17 -8.51
C ARG A 129 -19.42 -4.61 -9.85
N ARG A 130 -19.14 -5.84 -10.30
CA ARG A 130 -19.56 -6.35 -11.61
C ARG A 130 -20.59 -7.48 -11.51
N SER A 131 -20.93 -7.95 -10.31
CA SER A 131 -22.08 -8.82 -10.03
C SER A 131 -23.35 -7.99 -9.87
#